data_AF-A0A2P4SG24-F1
#
_entry.id   AF-A0A2P4SG24-F1
#
_cell.length_a   1.000
_cell.length_b   1.000
_cell.length_c   1.000
_cell.angle_alpha   90.00
_cell.angle_beta   90.00
_cell.angle_gamma   90.00
#
_symmetry.space_group_name_H-M   'P 1'
#
loop_
_entity.id
_entity.type
_entity.pdbx_description
1 polymer ?
#
loop_
_entity_poly.entity_id
_entity_poly.type
_entity_poly.pdbx_seq_one_letter_code
_entity_poly.pdbx_strand_id
1 'polypeptide(L)'
;VDQPEQAQATEECYQGNGVSYRGTASFTITGKKCQAWNSMSPHRHNKTSEHFPNADLRQNYCRNPDADSRPWCYTTDPSVRWEYCNLKRCSDNIQMTLPKPPQTTLEPNPDCIHSNGIDYRGTVARTARGRTCQEWSSQTPHKHDYFTPRTHPKSGLEKNYCRNPDGDVNGPWCYTTDPRKAWEYCEIPKCRNYSF
;
A
#
# COMPACT_ATOMS: atom_id res chain seq x y z
N VAL A 1 5.51 -47.01 9.30
CA VAL A 1 6.22 -45.74 9.55
C VAL A 1 6.16 -45.01 8.23
N ASP A 2 5.33 -43.99 8.12
CA ASP A 2 5.37 -42.94 7.09
C ASP A 2 4.16 -42.03 7.34
N GLN A 3 4.39 -40.95 8.10
CA GLN A 3 3.47 -39.83 8.19
C GLN A 3 3.94 -38.78 7.18
N PRO A 4 3.10 -38.35 6.23
CA PRO A 4 3.44 -37.21 5.38
C PRO A 4 3.39 -35.94 6.23
N GLU A 5 4.54 -35.30 6.33
CA GLU A 5 4.77 -34.01 6.95
C GLU A 5 3.82 -32.97 6.37
N GLN A 6 2.92 -32.46 7.21
CA GLN A 6 1.92 -31.47 6.85
C GLN A 6 2.63 -30.18 6.41
N ALA A 7 2.47 -29.86 5.13
CA ALA A 7 2.87 -28.58 4.54
C ALA A 7 2.38 -27.42 5.40
N GLN A 8 3.33 -26.68 5.97
CA GLN A 8 3.11 -25.53 6.81
C GLN A 8 2.23 -24.51 6.07
N ALA A 9 1.04 -24.23 6.62
CA ALA A 9 0.10 -23.26 6.09
C ALA A 9 0.79 -21.89 5.97
N THR A 10 1.09 -21.47 4.74
CA THR A 10 1.60 -20.14 4.45
C THR A 10 0.48 -19.14 4.73
N GLU A 11 0.65 -18.24 5.71
CA GLU A 11 -0.29 -17.13 5.90
C GLU A 11 -0.42 -16.35 4.58
N GLU A 12 -1.60 -16.43 3.96
CA GLU A 12 -1.93 -15.75 2.70
C GLU A 12 -2.17 -14.24 2.87
N CYS A 13 -2.36 -13.79 4.11
CA CYS A 13 -2.74 -12.42 4.46
C CYS A 13 -1.84 -11.86 5.56
N TYR A 14 -1.82 -10.54 5.73
CA TYR A 14 -1.10 -9.87 6.81
C TYR A 14 -2.06 -9.19 7.81
N GLN A 15 -1.67 -9.14 9.08
CA GLN A 15 -2.40 -8.45 10.14
C GLN A 15 -1.78 -7.08 10.43
N GLY A 16 -2.60 -6.12 10.88
CA GLY A 16 -2.13 -4.77 11.19
C GLY A 16 -1.41 -4.14 9.99
N ASN A 17 -0.15 -3.75 10.18
CA ASN A 17 0.74 -3.25 9.12
C ASN A 17 1.66 -4.35 8.53
N GLY A 18 1.54 -5.60 8.99
CA GLY A 18 2.32 -6.72 8.47
C GLY A 18 3.77 -6.79 8.96
N VAL A 19 4.13 -6.10 10.05
CA VAL A 19 5.44 -6.30 10.72
C VAL A 19 5.62 -7.75 11.17
N SER A 20 4.54 -8.40 11.60
CA SER A 20 4.52 -9.82 11.98
C SER A 20 4.34 -10.78 10.82
N TYR A 21 4.19 -10.31 9.58
CA TYR A 21 3.98 -11.19 8.42
C TYR A 21 5.20 -12.08 8.19
N ARG A 22 5.01 -13.41 8.15
CA ARG A 22 6.09 -14.39 7.97
C ARG A 22 5.84 -15.36 6.79
N GLY A 23 4.83 -15.09 5.97
CA GLY A 23 4.54 -15.88 4.77
C GLY A 23 5.61 -15.74 3.67
N THR A 24 5.36 -16.37 2.53
CA THR A 24 6.34 -16.57 1.45
C THR A 24 6.03 -15.78 0.17
N ALA A 25 5.05 -14.87 0.20
CA ALA A 25 4.77 -14.00 -0.94
C ALA A 25 6.01 -13.21 -1.35
N SER A 26 6.25 -13.10 -2.66
CA SER A 26 7.49 -12.54 -3.23
C SER A 26 7.26 -11.72 -4.51
N PHE A 27 6.03 -11.20 -4.67
CA PHE A 27 5.63 -10.36 -5.79
C PHE A 27 4.94 -9.08 -5.31
N THR A 28 5.22 -7.97 -6.00
CA THR A 28 4.67 -6.65 -5.72
C THR A 28 3.23 -6.51 -6.21
N ILE A 29 2.53 -5.44 -5.82
CA ILE A 29 1.15 -5.14 -6.26
C ILE A 29 1.00 -5.00 -7.79
N THR A 30 2.08 -4.67 -8.51
CA THR A 30 2.12 -4.66 -9.98
C THR A 30 2.74 -5.93 -10.58
N GLY A 31 3.00 -6.96 -9.77
CA GLY A 31 3.50 -8.26 -10.22
C GLY A 31 5.03 -8.32 -10.43
N LYS A 32 5.80 -7.34 -9.96
CA LYS A 32 7.26 -7.40 -10.04
C LYS A 32 7.80 -8.41 -9.04
N LYS A 33 8.81 -9.17 -9.45
CA LYS A 33 9.50 -10.10 -8.56
C LYS A 33 10.35 -9.33 -7.54
N CYS A 34 10.24 -9.71 -6.27
CA CYS A 34 11.06 -9.13 -5.21
C CYS A 34 12.54 -9.49 -5.37
N GLN A 35 13.41 -8.51 -5.11
CA GLN A 35 14.84 -8.69 -4.89
C GLN A 35 15.06 -9.37 -3.53
N ALA A 36 16.04 -10.28 -3.47
CA ALA A 36 16.40 -10.94 -2.22
C ALA A 36 16.99 -9.93 -1.22
N TRP A 37 16.61 -10.03 0.05
CA TRP A 37 17.06 -9.09 1.10
C TRP A 37 18.57 -9.16 1.37
N ASN A 38 19.22 -10.26 1.01
CA ASN A 38 20.68 -10.40 1.08
C ASN A 38 21.39 -9.97 -0.23
N SER A 39 20.64 -9.59 -1.27
CA SER A 39 21.18 -9.09 -2.53
C SER A 39 21.29 -7.57 -2.48
N MET A 40 22.39 -7.04 -3.02
CA MET A 40 22.62 -5.60 -3.20
C MET A 40 22.39 -5.12 -4.64
N SER A 41 21.74 -5.94 -5.46
CA SER A 41 21.46 -5.69 -6.88
C SER A 41 20.03 -6.11 -7.25
N PRO A 42 19.30 -5.34 -8.09
CA PRO A 42 19.72 -4.06 -8.69
C PRO A 42 19.77 -2.89 -7.69
N HIS A 43 19.12 -3.00 -6.53
CA HIS A 43 19.00 -1.92 -5.56
C HIS A 43 19.86 -2.17 -4.34
N ARG A 44 20.93 -1.39 -4.16
CA ARG A 44 21.69 -1.34 -2.90
C ARG A 44 20.82 -0.80 -1.76
N HIS A 45 20.88 -1.41 -0.57
CA HIS A 45 20.08 -0.98 0.58
C HIS A 45 20.69 -1.37 1.94
N ASN A 46 20.10 -0.89 3.04
CA ASN A 46 20.50 -1.19 4.42
C ASN A 46 19.48 -2.06 5.19
N LYS A 47 18.40 -2.52 4.54
CA LYS A 47 17.46 -3.48 5.12
C LYS A 47 18.02 -4.91 5.05
N THR A 48 18.98 -5.21 5.91
CA THR A 48 19.61 -6.53 5.98
C THR A 48 19.28 -7.22 7.30
N SER A 49 19.44 -8.54 7.37
CA SER A 49 19.17 -9.32 8.58
C SER A 49 20.05 -8.89 9.76
N GLU A 50 21.23 -8.32 9.50
CA GLU A 50 22.12 -7.77 10.52
C GLU A 50 21.53 -6.50 11.16
N HIS A 51 20.91 -5.63 10.35
CA HIS A 51 20.30 -4.38 10.83
C HIS A 51 18.87 -4.59 11.38
N PHE A 52 18.16 -5.61 10.90
CA PHE A 52 16.77 -5.91 11.28
C PHE A 52 16.62 -7.40 11.64
N PRO A 53 17.27 -7.89 12.71
CA PRO A 53 17.33 -9.32 13.04
C PRO A 53 15.95 -9.94 13.32
N ASN A 54 15.01 -9.15 13.84
CA ASN A 54 13.67 -9.62 14.19
C ASN A 54 12.66 -9.55 13.02
N ALA A 55 13.06 -8.99 11.88
CA ALA A 55 12.17 -8.77 10.73
C ALA A 55 12.02 -10.00 9.81
N ASP A 56 12.75 -11.10 10.08
CA ASP A 56 12.72 -12.33 9.28
C ASP A 56 12.96 -12.07 7.78
N LEU A 57 14.02 -11.33 7.46
CA LEU A 57 14.39 -10.95 6.08
C LEU A 57 14.96 -12.14 5.29
N ARG A 58 14.20 -13.23 5.19
CA ARG A 58 14.54 -14.46 4.46
C ARG A 58 14.22 -14.32 2.97
N GLN A 59 15.11 -14.87 2.14
CA GLN A 59 14.93 -14.94 0.69
C GLN A 59 14.57 -13.56 0.11
N ASN A 60 13.58 -13.51 -0.77
CA ASN A 60 12.97 -12.31 -1.31
C ASN A 60 11.51 -12.15 -0.86
N TYR A 61 11.17 -12.70 0.31
CA TYR A 61 9.79 -12.67 0.79
C TYR A 61 9.40 -11.28 1.26
N CYS A 62 8.16 -10.89 1.01
CA CYS A 62 7.57 -9.63 1.45
C CYS A 62 7.70 -9.46 2.96
N ARG A 63 8.25 -8.34 3.42
CA ARG A 63 8.44 -8.05 4.85
C ARG A 63 8.16 -6.58 5.12
N ASN A 64 8.05 -6.24 6.40
CA ASN A 64 7.88 -4.86 6.83
C ASN A 64 8.87 -4.53 7.97
N PRO A 65 10.18 -4.46 7.67
CA PRO A 65 11.23 -4.30 8.70
C PRO A 65 11.21 -2.94 9.40
N ASP A 66 10.66 -1.91 8.76
CA ASP A 66 10.66 -0.53 9.22
C ASP A 66 9.32 -0.03 9.71
N ALA A 67 8.37 -0.94 9.89
CA ALA A 67 7.01 -0.59 10.23
C ALA A 67 6.48 0.51 9.29
N ASP A 68 6.53 0.26 7.99
CA ASP A 68 5.76 0.94 6.95
C ASP A 68 4.28 0.48 6.98
N SER A 69 3.41 0.98 6.13
CA SER A 69 1.96 0.76 6.14
C SER A 69 1.56 -0.71 5.85
N ARG A 70 2.34 -1.44 5.06
CA ARG A 70 2.10 -2.85 4.69
C ARG A 70 3.42 -3.55 4.28
N PRO A 71 3.46 -4.89 4.17
CA PRO A 71 4.64 -5.59 3.68
C PRO A 71 5.03 -5.13 2.27
N TRP A 72 6.33 -5.00 2.06
CA TRP A 72 6.94 -4.53 0.82
C TRP A 72 8.21 -5.33 0.54
N CYS A 73 8.80 -5.08 -0.63
CA CYS A 73 10.13 -5.57 -0.98
C CYS A 73 10.83 -4.60 -1.95
N TYR A 74 12.16 -4.68 -2.02
CA TYR A 74 12.88 -4.15 -3.17
C TYR A 74 12.49 -4.96 -4.41
N THR A 75 12.45 -4.34 -5.58
CA THR A 75 12.05 -5.07 -6.81
C THR A 75 13.28 -5.48 -7.64
N THR A 76 13.12 -6.48 -8.50
CA THR A 76 14.16 -6.85 -9.48
C THR A 76 14.18 -5.95 -10.72
N ASP A 77 13.23 -5.00 -10.83
CA ASP A 77 13.21 -3.99 -11.88
C ASP A 77 14.13 -2.82 -11.50
N PRO A 78 15.17 -2.50 -12.29
CA PRO A 78 16.07 -1.38 -12.02
C PRO A 78 15.38 -0.01 -11.95
N SER A 79 14.20 0.14 -12.54
CA SER A 79 13.45 1.40 -12.58
C SER A 79 12.55 1.59 -11.37
N VAL A 80 12.20 0.52 -10.65
CA VAL A 80 11.32 0.56 -9.48
C VAL A 80 12.07 0.03 -8.28
N ARG A 81 12.56 0.95 -7.44
CA ARG A 81 13.41 0.59 -6.29
C ARG A 81 12.72 -0.39 -5.35
N TRP A 82 11.51 -0.07 -4.91
CA TRP A 82 10.72 -0.87 -4.00
C TRP A 82 9.24 -0.67 -4.29
N GLU A 83 8.42 -1.60 -3.84
CA GLU A 83 6.97 -1.51 -4.01
C GLU A 83 6.29 -2.37 -2.93
N TYR A 84 5.06 -2.00 -2.55
CA TYR A 84 4.27 -2.86 -1.67
C TYR A 84 3.96 -4.21 -2.31
N CYS A 85 3.79 -5.22 -1.46
CA CYS A 85 3.49 -6.57 -1.90
C CYS A 85 2.00 -6.79 -2.19
N ASN A 86 1.74 -7.70 -3.12
CA ASN A 86 0.37 -8.14 -3.45
C ASN A 86 -0.18 -9.08 -2.36
N LEU A 87 -0.45 -8.52 -1.19
CA LEU A 87 -1.00 -9.22 -0.03
C LEU A 87 -2.29 -8.57 0.43
N LYS A 88 -3.24 -9.39 0.88
CA LYS A 88 -4.50 -8.92 1.48
C LYS A 88 -4.35 -8.77 3.00
N ARG A 89 -5.15 -7.90 3.61
CA ARG A 89 -5.24 -7.84 5.08
C ARG A 89 -6.14 -8.97 5.57
N CYS A 90 -5.78 -9.63 6.67
CA CYS A 90 -6.57 -10.77 7.19
C CYS A 90 -7.99 -10.38 7.64
N SER A 91 -8.24 -9.08 7.85
CA SER A 91 -9.57 -8.54 8.17
C SER A 91 -10.46 -8.28 6.94
N ASP A 92 -10.00 -8.59 5.73
CA ASP A 92 -10.81 -8.55 4.50
C ASP A 92 -11.64 -9.83 4.29
N ASN A 93 -11.83 -10.65 5.32
CA ASN A 93 -12.79 -11.76 5.31
C ASN A 93 -14.22 -11.21 5.24
N ILE A 94 -14.65 -10.96 4.01
CA ILE A 94 -15.94 -11.37 3.44
C ILE A 94 -17.01 -11.70 4.50
N GLN A 95 -17.89 -10.73 4.79
CA GLN A 95 -19.30 -11.06 4.92
C GLN A 95 -19.91 -11.17 3.51
N MET A 96 -19.68 -12.31 2.87
CA MET A 96 -20.65 -12.94 1.96
C MET A 96 -21.58 -13.76 2.85
N THR A 97 -22.46 -13.09 3.60
CA THR A 97 -23.69 -13.69 4.15
C THR A 97 -24.64 -12.58 4.53
N LEU A 98 -25.27 -11.94 3.55
CA LEU A 98 -26.71 -11.63 3.48
C LEU A 98 -26.96 -10.87 2.17
N PRO A 99 -28.03 -11.15 1.42
CA PRO A 99 -28.40 -10.32 0.27
C PRO A 99 -28.87 -8.96 0.82
N LYS A 100 -28.02 -7.93 0.68
CA LYS A 100 -28.48 -6.55 0.85
C LYS A 100 -29.32 -6.19 -0.39
N PRO A 101 -30.44 -5.47 -0.25
CA PRO A 101 -31.48 -5.34 -1.27
C PRO A 101 -30.94 -4.80 -2.60
N PRO A 102 -31.66 -5.01 -3.71
CA PRO A 102 -31.22 -4.51 -5.01
C PRO A 102 -31.18 -2.98 -4.96
N GLN A 103 -30.01 -2.41 -4.75
CA GLN A 103 -29.80 -0.99 -4.96
C GLN A 103 -29.41 -0.79 -6.41
N THR A 104 -30.47 -0.69 -7.20
CA THR A 104 -30.48 -0.12 -8.53
C THR A 104 -30.14 1.36 -8.43
N THR A 105 -28.86 1.72 -8.48
CA THR A 105 -28.40 3.03 -8.95
C THR A 105 -27.00 2.89 -9.52
N LEU A 106 -26.88 3.21 -10.82
CA LEU A 106 -25.62 3.38 -11.56
C LEU A 106 -24.88 4.65 -11.08
N GLU A 107 -24.56 4.72 -9.80
CA GLU A 107 -23.62 5.72 -9.28
C GLU A 107 -22.20 5.17 -9.50
N PRO A 108 -21.31 5.90 -10.18
CA PRO A 108 -19.92 5.49 -10.30
C PRO A 108 -19.33 5.51 -8.89
N ASN A 109 -19.10 4.33 -8.31
CA ASN A 109 -18.58 4.19 -6.94
C ASN A 109 -17.23 4.96 -6.83
N PRO A 110 -17.20 6.18 -6.25
CA PRO A 110 -16.03 7.05 -6.31
C PRO A 110 -14.97 6.66 -5.27
N ASP A 111 -15.19 5.59 -4.52
CA ASP A 111 -14.36 5.13 -3.42
C ASP A 111 -13.35 4.04 -3.81
N CYS A 112 -13.13 3.80 -5.10
CA CYS A 112 -12.12 2.86 -5.58
C CYS A 112 -11.12 3.48 -6.55
N ILE A 113 -9.93 2.88 -6.67
CA ILE A 113 -8.88 3.31 -7.60
C ILE A 113 -8.77 2.39 -8.81
N HIS A 114 -8.48 2.97 -9.97
CA HIS A 114 -7.97 2.26 -11.14
C HIS A 114 -6.44 2.40 -11.18
N SER A 115 -5.74 1.39 -11.71
CA SER A 115 -4.27 1.40 -11.84
C SER A 115 -3.56 1.79 -10.52
N ASN A 116 -2.90 2.94 -10.48
CA ASN A 116 -2.25 3.54 -9.30
C ASN A 116 -3.03 4.75 -8.72
N GLY A 117 -4.25 5.03 -9.17
CA GLY A 117 -5.11 6.06 -8.59
C GLY A 117 -4.73 7.51 -8.91
N ILE A 118 -4.00 7.77 -10.01
CA ILE A 118 -3.78 9.15 -10.51
C ILE A 118 -5.10 9.88 -10.78
N ASP A 119 -6.07 9.14 -11.30
CA ASP A 119 -7.43 9.58 -11.63
C ASP A 119 -8.39 9.51 -10.44
N TYR A 120 -7.94 9.06 -9.27
CA TYR A 120 -8.79 8.96 -8.09
C TYR A 120 -9.28 10.34 -7.66
N ARG A 121 -10.61 10.48 -7.55
CA ARG A 121 -11.28 11.74 -7.13
C ARG A 121 -12.26 11.55 -5.97
N GLY A 122 -12.23 10.39 -5.30
CA GLY A 122 -13.04 10.15 -4.11
C GLY A 122 -12.64 11.01 -2.91
N THR A 123 -13.33 10.81 -1.80
CA THR A 123 -13.26 11.68 -0.61
C THR A 123 -12.54 11.07 0.60
N VAL A 124 -11.81 9.97 0.41
CA VAL A 124 -11.00 9.38 1.49
C VAL A 124 -9.97 10.43 1.95
N ALA A 125 -9.96 10.72 3.26
CA ALA A 125 -9.13 11.76 3.89
C ALA A 125 -8.33 11.23 5.10
N ARG A 126 -8.07 9.93 5.12
CA ARG A 126 -7.28 9.24 6.13
C ARG A 126 -6.28 8.29 5.50
N THR A 127 -5.10 8.18 6.11
CA THR A 127 -4.03 7.29 5.66
C THR A 127 -4.36 5.83 5.99
N ALA A 128 -3.59 4.88 5.44
CA ALA A 128 -3.74 3.45 5.73
C ALA A 128 -3.60 3.11 7.23
N ARG A 129 -2.97 4.00 8.01
CA ARG A 129 -2.83 3.88 9.48
C ARG A 129 -3.83 4.72 10.27
N GLY A 130 -4.78 5.34 9.59
CA GLY A 130 -5.84 6.13 10.22
C GLY A 130 -5.45 7.55 10.62
N ARG A 131 -4.26 8.05 10.22
CA ARG A 131 -3.89 9.46 10.41
C ARG A 131 -4.76 10.33 9.53
N THR A 132 -5.16 11.48 10.05
CA THR A 132 -5.89 12.48 9.28
C THR A 132 -4.96 13.12 8.25
N CYS A 133 -5.45 13.28 7.02
CA CYS A 133 -4.73 14.01 5.99
C CYS A 133 -4.73 15.52 6.29
N GLN A 134 -3.58 16.15 6.07
CA GLN A 134 -3.44 17.60 5.99
C GLN A 134 -4.05 18.10 4.67
N GLU A 135 -4.66 19.28 4.70
CA GLU A 135 -5.20 19.93 3.50
C GLU A 135 -4.09 20.31 2.52
N TRP A 136 -4.26 20.03 1.22
CA TRP A 136 -3.26 20.34 0.18
C TRP A 136 -3.01 21.84 0.00
N SER A 137 -3.91 22.70 0.46
CA SER A 137 -3.73 24.15 0.49
C SER A 137 -3.01 24.63 1.76
N SER A 138 -3.03 23.83 2.83
CA SER A 138 -2.46 24.17 4.14
C SER A 138 -0.95 23.98 4.16
N GLN A 139 -0.25 24.83 4.90
CA GLN A 139 1.20 24.75 5.13
C GLN A 139 1.56 24.32 6.57
N THR A 140 0.59 23.77 7.29
CA THR A 140 0.72 23.32 8.69
C THR A 140 0.01 21.96 8.86
N PRO A 141 0.62 20.99 9.58
CA PRO A 141 1.95 21.04 10.22
C PRO A 141 3.14 20.95 9.26
N HIS A 142 2.95 20.43 8.05
CA HIS A 142 4.05 20.23 7.09
C HIS A 142 4.00 21.28 6.00
N LYS A 143 5.10 22.02 5.81
CA LYS A 143 5.23 22.93 4.67
C LYS A 143 5.53 22.13 3.40
N HIS A 144 4.89 22.50 2.30
CA HIS A 144 5.10 21.89 0.99
C HIS A 144 4.73 22.85 -0.14
N ASP A 145 5.68 23.10 -1.05
CA ASP A 145 5.48 24.04 -2.15
C ASP A 145 5.21 23.34 -3.49
N TYR A 146 5.60 22.07 -3.61
CA TYR A 146 5.54 21.35 -4.89
C TYR A 146 4.18 20.69 -5.16
N PHE A 147 3.54 20.06 -4.17
CA PHE A 147 2.22 19.43 -4.33
C PHE A 147 1.14 20.30 -3.72
N THR A 148 0.80 21.39 -4.41
CA THR A 148 -0.29 22.32 -4.05
C THR A 148 -1.31 22.42 -5.19
N PRO A 149 -2.55 22.86 -4.90
CA PRO A 149 -3.56 23.13 -5.94
C PRO A 149 -3.05 24.09 -7.03
N ARG A 150 -2.16 25.03 -6.67
CA ARG A 150 -1.58 26.00 -7.61
C ARG A 150 -0.60 25.35 -8.58
N THR A 151 0.26 24.46 -8.07
CA THR A 151 1.30 23.78 -8.85
C THR A 151 0.78 22.58 -9.65
N HIS A 152 -0.25 21.91 -9.14
CA HIS A 152 -0.83 20.69 -9.73
C HIS A 152 -2.35 20.85 -9.92
N PRO A 153 -2.81 21.84 -10.72
CA PRO A 153 -4.23 22.19 -10.82
C PRO A 153 -5.11 21.09 -11.41
N LYS A 154 -4.52 20.16 -12.19
CA LYS A 154 -5.24 19.03 -12.80
C LYS A 154 -5.31 17.79 -11.90
N SER A 155 -4.57 17.76 -10.79
CA SER A 155 -4.49 16.59 -9.91
C SER A 155 -5.62 16.51 -8.88
N GLY A 156 -6.56 17.48 -8.90
CA GLY A 156 -7.73 17.47 -8.02
C GLY A 156 -7.36 17.53 -6.55
N LEU A 157 -6.31 18.28 -6.19
CA LEU A 157 -5.78 18.44 -4.82
C LEU A 157 -6.74 19.27 -3.94
N GLU A 158 -7.99 18.83 -3.85
CA GLU A 158 -9.05 19.51 -3.11
C GLU A 158 -9.09 19.03 -1.66
N LYS A 159 -9.29 19.98 -0.73
CA LYS A 159 -9.33 19.73 0.71
C LYS A 159 -8.13 18.87 1.13
N ASN A 160 -8.37 17.85 1.93
CA ASN A 160 -7.37 16.89 2.41
C ASN A 160 -7.61 15.48 1.84
N TYR A 161 -8.23 15.37 0.67
CA TYR A 161 -8.52 14.07 0.09
C TYR A 161 -7.25 13.41 -0.45
N CYS A 162 -7.12 12.10 -0.30
CA CYS A 162 -5.98 11.33 -0.80
C CYS A 162 -5.86 11.45 -2.32
N ARG A 163 -4.66 11.74 -2.83
CA ARG A 163 -4.40 11.92 -4.27
C ARG A 163 -3.04 11.32 -4.63
N ASN A 164 -2.84 11.07 -5.92
CA ASN A 164 -1.56 10.61 -6.46
C ASN A 164 -1.03 11.58 -7.54
N PRO A 165 -0.64 12.81 -7.16
CA PRO A 165 -0.25 13.85 -8.11
C PRO A 165 1.07 13.57 -8.85
N ASP A 166 1.91 12.71 -8.30
CA ASP A 166 3.22 12.31 -8.81
C ASP A 166 3.20 10.96 -9.55
N GLY A 167 2.06 10.27 -9.54
CA GLY A 167 1.92 8.98 -10.22
C GLY A 167 2.71 7.85 -9.56
N ASP A 168 2.90 7.92 -8.24
CA ASP A 168 3.53 6.87 -7.46
C ASP A 168 2.83 5.52 -7.69
N VAL A 169 3.61 4.48 -7.97
CA VAL A 169 3.09 3.13 -8.21
C VAL A 169 2.38 2.52 -6.99
N ASN A 170 2.69 2.99 -5.78
CA ASN A 170 2.10 2.53 -4.53
C ASN A 170 0.69 3.10 -4.27
N GLY A 171 0.29 4.14 -5.00
CA GLY A 171 -1.07 4.66 -4.98
C GLY A 171 -1.22 6.03 -4.33
N PRO A 172 -2.49 6.46 -4.09
CA PRO A 172 -2.77 7.75 -3.49
C PRO A 172 -2.20 7.90 -2.08
N TRP A 173 -1.76 9.11 -1.77
CA TRP A 173 -1.19 9.51 -0.49
C TRP A 173 -1.69 10.89 -0.10
N CYS A 174 -1.32 11.33 1.10
CA CYS A 174 -1.52 12.69 1.55
C CYS A 174 -0.44 13.10 2.54
N TYR A 175 -0.21 14.41 2.70
CA TYR A 175 0.45 14.93 3.90
C TYR A 175 -0.41 14.59 5.13
N THR A 176 0.19 14.37 6.31
CA THR A 176 -0.58 14.01 7.51
C THR A 176 -0.64 15.15 8.52
N THR A 177 -1.65 15.18 9.38
CA THR A 177 -1.70 16.13 10.49
C THR A 177 -0.79 15.74 11.66
N ASP A 178 -0.09 14.61 11.61
CA ASP A 178 0.89 14.20 12.63
C ASP A 178 2.22 14.91 12.38
N PRO A 179 2.71 15.77 13.29
CA PRO A 179 3.97 16.50 13.11
C PRO A 179 5.20 15.59 12.94
N ARG A 180 5.11 14.31 13.32
CA ARG A 180 6.21 13.34 13.21
C ARG A 180 6.18 12.51 11.92
N LYS A 181 5.14 12.64 11.10
CA LYS A 181 4.98 11.90 9.85
C LYS A 181 4.49 12.83 8.75
N ALA A 182 5.42 13.35 7.95
CA ALA A 182 5.11 14.33 6.90
C ALA A 182 4.00 13.88 5.96
N TRP A 183 4.08 12.65 5.47
CA TRP A 183 3.15 12.08 4.52
C TRP A 183 3.01 10.56 4.74
N GLU A 184 1.92 9.99 4.25
CA GLU A 184 1.66 8.55 4.30
C GLU A 184 0.64 8.15 3.21
N TYR A 185 0.75 6.92 2.70
CA TYR A 185 -0.19 6.40 1.71
C TYR A 185 -1.58 6.15 2.31
N CYS A 186 -2.60 6.25 1.47
CA CYS A 186 -3.98 5.93 1.79
C CYS A 186 -4.34 4.51 1.33
N GLU A 187 -5.21 3.86 2.09
CA GLU A 187 -5.74 2.54 1.70
C GLU A 187 -7.09 2.72 1.01
N ILE A 188 -7.08 2.65 -0.31
CA ILE A 188 -8.27 2.77 -1.17
C ILE A 188 -8.40 1.48 -1.99
N PRO A 189 -9.57 0.82 -1.98
CA PRO A 189 -9.74 -0.45 -2.70
C PRO A 189 -9.60 -0.27 -4.22
N LYS A 190 -9.09 -1.28 -4.92
CA LYS A 190 -9.13 -1.29 -6.39
C LYS A 190 -10.57 -1.53 -6.86
N CYS A 191 -10.97 -0.85 -7.93
CA CYS A 191 -12.28 -1.08 -8.52
C CYS A 191 -12.42 -2.52 -9.00
N ARG A 192 -13.56 -3.17 -8.70
CA ARG A 192 -13.86 -4.49 -9.26
C ARG A 192 -14.17 -4.31 -10.74
N ASN A 193 -13.35 -4.90 -11.60
CA ASN A 193 -13.73 -5.06 -12.99
C ASN A 193 -14.87 -6.07 -13.04
N TYR A 194 -16.09 -5.63 -13.32
CA TYR A 194 -17.15 -6.53 -13.71
C TYR A 194 -16.81 -7.04 -15.12
N SER A 195 -16.18 -8.21 -15.20
CA SER A 195 -16.13 -8.96 -16.46
C SER A 195 -17.53 -9.53 -16.68
N PHE A 196 -18.18 -9.10 -17.76
CA PHE A 196 -19.39 -9.73 -18.29
C PHE A 196 -19.04 -11.03 -19.00
#